data_AF-A0A662U9H3-F1
#
_entry.id   AF-A0A662U9H3-F1
#
_cell.length_a   1.000
_cell.length_b   1.000
_cell.length_c   1.000
_cell.angle_alpha   90.00
_cell.angle_beta   90.00
_cell.angle_gamma   90.00
#
_symmetry.space_group_name_H-M   'P 1'
#
loop_
_entity.id
_entity.type
_entity.pdbx_description
1 polymer ?
#
loop_
_entity_poly.entity_id
_entity_poly.type
_entity_poly.pdbx_seq_one_letter_code
_entity_poly.pdbx_strand_id
1 'polypeptide(L)'
;MNILIIEILLAVITLYLTYTLQYLVISSKSISIDHNIIPKDLIEFVKKAYGDNINLKMWKEVESSMLVMAALHTPPFKPLIIIDGRFLAGKIDVAKVFLAHEIGHLRRRSQFRVFVTAIIALALVFIVGYFNDLLSLALFPVVISAVFFIYRREEFEADKYAVKLLGRDKVIDVYRYIEERTREKKSGIPRNIIHLTIYVLRKIGVYPSIKNRIEKLSNYSSKTSK
;
A
#
# COMPACT_ATOMS: atom_id res chain seq x y z
N MET A 1 12.02 -34.42 6.68
CA MET A 1 11.71 -33.33 7.64
C MET A 1 12.77 -32.22 7.68
N ASN A 2 14.07 -32.53 7.82
CA ASN A 2 15.12 -31.47 7.82
C ASN A 2 15.19 -30.66 6.53
N ILE A 3 15.03 -31.30 5.35
CA ILE A 3 15.05 -30.62 4.04
C ILE A 3 13.87 -29.64 3.91
N LEU A 4 12.64 -30.09 4.23
CA LEU A 4 11.44 -29.24 4.20
C LEU A 4 11.59 -27.99 5.09
N ILE A 5 12.15 -28.14 6.28
CA ILE A 5 12.39 -27.00 7.19
C ILE A 5 13.37 -26.02 6.54
N ILE A 6 14.45 -26.51 5.93
CA ILE A 6 15.42 -25.67 5.21
C ILE A 6 14.76 -24.95 4.03
N GLU A 7 13.93 -25.63 3.25
CA GLU A 7 13.21 -25.03 2.11
C GLU A 7 12.28 -23.91 2.55
N ILE A 8 11.48 -24.14 3.60
CA ILE A 8 10.60 -23.11 4.16
C ILE A 8 11.42 -21.93 4.67
N LEU A 9 12.52 -22.17 5.39
CA LEU A 9 13.40 -21.10 5.89
C LEU A 9 13.99 -20.27 4.73
N LEU A 10 14.52 -20.92 3.69
CA LEU A 10 15.05 -20.26 2.51
C LEU A 10 13.98 -19.43 1.80
N ALA A 11 12.75 -19.95 1.70
CA ALA A 11 11.63 -19.26 1.08
C ALA A 11 11.19 -18.02 1.89
N VAL A 12 11.17 -18.11 3.23
CA VAL A 12 10.91 -16.97 4.13
C VAL A 12 12.01 -15.91 4.03
N ILE A 13 13.28 -16.32 4.02
CA ILE A 13 14.42 -15.40 3.85
C ILE A 13 14.33 -14.71 2.50
N THR A 14 14.03 -15.45 1.43
CA THR A 14 13.87 -14.90 0.07
C THR A 14 12.73 -13.87 0.02
N LEU A 15 11.59 -14.17 0.65
CA LEU A 15 10.47 -13.23 0.74
C LEU A 15 10.88 -11.95 1.48
N TYR A 16 11.58 -12.07 2.61
CA TYR A 16 12.07 -10.92 3.38
C TYR A 16 13.09 -10.08 2.59
N LEU A 17 14.03 -10.72 1.90
CA LEU A 17 14.99 -10.06 1.01
C LEU A 17 14.29 -9.34 -0.13
N THR A 18 13.21 -9.91 -0.69
CA THR A 18 12.40 -9.28 -1.73
C THR A 18 11.74 -7.99 -1.23
N TYR A 19 11.18 -8.01 -0.01
CA TYR A 19 10.60 -6.81 0.62
C TYR A 19 11.65 -5.75 0.94
N THR A 20 12.86 -6.18 1.33
CA THR A 20 14.00 -5.30 1.57
C THR A 20 14.48 -4.65 0.28
N LEU A 21 14.63 -5.44 -0.80
CA LEU A 21 15.01 -4.94 -2.11
C LEU A 21 13.96 -3.96 -2.65
N GLN A 22 12.67 -4.27 -2.50
CA GLN A 22 11.58 -3.36 -2.85
C GLN A 22 11.72 -2.02 -2.13
N TYR A 23 11.97 -2.04 -0.81
CA TYR A 23 12.20 -0.82 -0.03
C TYR A 23 13.37 -0.01 -0.59
N LEU A 24 14.51 -0.66 -0.85
CA LEU A 24 15.72 0.00 -1.35
C LEU A 24 15.52 0.59 -2.75
N VAL A 25 14.92 -0.16 -3.68
CA VAL A 25 14.65 0.28 -5.05
C VAL A 25 13.67 1.45 -5.07
N ILE A 26 12.60 1.38 -4.27
CA ILE A 26 11.63 2.47 -4.18
C ILE A 26 12.27 3.71 -3.53
N SER A 27 13.05 3.52 -2.47
CA SER A 27 13.79 4.59 -1.80
C SER A 27 14.83 5.26 -2.70
N SER A 28 15.54 4.51 -3.57
CA SER A 28 16.54 5.06 -4.49
C SER A 28 15.94 5.87 -5.65
N LYS A 29 14.71 5.55 -6.04
CA LYS A 29 13.91 6.31 -7.02
C LYS A 29 13.23 7.56 -6.43
N SER A 30 13.51 7.87 -5.17
CA SER A 30 12.96 9.03 -4.48
C SER A 30 14.05 9.98 -3.99
N ILE A 31 13.70 11.25 -3.89
CA ILE A 31 14.50 12.33 -3.31
C ILE A 31 13.99 12.63 -1.91
N SER A 32 14.91 12.83 -0.98
CA SER A 32 14.59 13.41 0.32
C SER A 32 13.96 14.77 0.07
N ILE A 33 12.78 15.01 0.65
CA ILE A 33 12.15 16.31 0.51
C ILE A 33 12.81 17.25 1.51
N ASP A 34 13.35 18.36 1.03
CA ASP A 34 13.74 19.45 1.93
C ASP A 34 12.47 19.95 2.64
N HIS A 35 12.53 20.08 3.97
CA HIS A 35 11.39 20.51 4.79
C HIS A 35 10.88 21.90 4.38
N ASN A 36 11.69 22.69 3.68
CA ASN A 36 11.32 23.98 3.13
C ASN A 36 10.38 23.91 1.90
N ILE A 37 10.26 22.75 1.25
CA ILE A 37 9.43 22.56 0.04
C ILE A 37 8.03 22.03 0.39
N ILE A 38 7.88 21.30 1.51
CA ILE A 38 6.56 20.82 1.95
C ILE A 38 5.85 21.94 2.71
N PRO A 39 4.57 22.24 2.37
CA PRO A 39 3.74 23.13 3.19
C PRO A 39 3.77 22.73 4.67
N LYS A 40 4.04 23.69 5.57
CA LYS A 40 4.16 23.45 7.02
C LYS A 40 2.96 22.67 7.59
N ASP A 41 1.76 23.00 7.14
CA ASP A 41 0.52 22.30 7.44
C ASP A 41 0.57 20.78 7.22
N LEU A 42 1.24 20.31 6.17
CA LEU A 42 1.36 18.88 5.86
C LEU A 42 2.39 18.22 6.78
N ILE A 43 3.49 18.91 7.07
CA ILE A 43 4.49 18.43 8.03
C ILE A 43 3.85 18.27 9.41
N GLU A 44 3.15 19.29 9.90
CA GLU A 44 2.45 19.26 11.18
C GLU A 44 1.38 18.16 11.22
N PHE A 45 0.64 17.98 10.12
CA PHE A 45 -0.32 16.89 10.01
C PHE A 45 0.33 15.51 10.18
N VAL A 46 1.45 15.25 9.47
CA VAL A 46 2.16 13.97 9.57
C VAL A 46 2.70 13.76 10.99
N LYS A 47 3.31 14.79 11.59
CA LYS A 47 3.83 14.72 12.97
C LYS A 47 2.72 14.42 13.98
N LYS A 48 1.56 15.07 13.85
CA LYS A 48 0.42 14.84 14.73
C LYS A 48 -0.20 13.45 14.54
N ALA A 49 -0.27 12.97 13.30
CA ALA A 49 -0.91 11.69 12.99
C ALA A 49 0.00 10.47 13.23
N TYR A 50 1.31 10.60 13.03
CA TYR A 50 2.28 9.49 13.15
C TYR A 50 3.37 9.74 14.21
N GLY A 51 4.01 10.90 14.19
CA GLY A 51 5.18 11.26 15.00
C GLY A 51 6.41 11.53 14.15
N ASP A 52 7.55 11.84 14.79
CA ASP A 52 8.78 12.27 14.11
C ASP A 52 9.63 11.13 13.52
N ASN A 53 9.32 9.86 13.83
CA ASN A 53 10.11 8.71 13.36
C ASN A 53 9.64 8.17 12.00
N ILE A 54 9.53 9.06 11.01
CA ILE A 54 9.11 8.73 9.64
C ILE A 54 9.97 9.46 8.62
N ASN A 55 10.38 8.75 7.59
CA ASN A 55 11.05 9.35 6.44
C ASN A 55 10.00 9.78 5.42
N LEU A 56 9.99 11.06 5.06
CA LEU A 56 9.18 11.59 3.97
C LEU A 56 10.08 11.83 2.75
N LYS A 57 9.72 11.23 1.61
CA LYS A 57 10.43 11.40 0.34
C LYS A 57 9.45 11.73 -0.79
N MET A 58 9.97 12.21 -1.90
CA MET A 58 9.20 12.50 -3.12
C MET A 58 9.77 11.73 -4.30
N TRP A 59 8.94 11.34 -5.27
CA TRP A 59 9.41 10.71 -6.50
C TRP A 59 10.35 11.64 -7.28
N LYS A 60 11.49 11.11 -7.77
CA LYS A 60 12.49 11.86 -8.55
C LYS A 60 11.93 12.37 -9.89
N GLU A 61 11.17 11.52 -10.57
CA GLU A 61 10.59 11.80 -11.88
C GLU A 61 9.15 11.32 -11.90
N VAL A 62 8.25 12.19 -12.34
CA VAL A 62 6.82 11.90 -12.42
C VAL A 62 6.47 11.63 -13.89
N GLU A 63 7.00 10.56 -14.47
CA GLU A 63 6.71 10.17 -15.86
C GLU A 63 5.27 9.67 -16.08
N SER A 64 4.39 9.77 -15.09
CA SER A 64 3.19 8.96 -15.01
C SER A 64 1.89 9.77 -14.99
N SER A 65 0.88 9.28 -15.71
CA SER A 65 -0.51 9.75 -15.62
C SER A 65 -1.20 9.35 -14.30
N MET A 66 -0.61 8.45 -13.52
CA MET A 66 -1.11 8.00 -12.23
C MET A 66 -0.38 8.70 -11.08
N LEU A 67 -1.16 9.18 -10.10
CA LEU A 67 -0.66 9.66 -8.82
C LEU A 67 -0.34 8.45 -7.93
N VAL A 68 0.89 8.36 -7.43
CA VAL A 68 1.33 7.25 -6.58
C VAL A 68 1.88 7.80 -5.27
N MET A 69 1.21 7.47 -4.17
CA MET A 69 1.83 7.49 -2.85
C MET A 69 2.15 6.05 -2.44
N ALA A 70 3.19 5.89 -1.64
CA ALA A 70 3.56 4.59 -1.11
C ALA A 70 4.04 4.71 0.33
N ALA A 71 3.39 3.98 1.24
CA ALA A 71 3.89 3.69 2.58
C ALA A 71 4.65 2.35 2.59
N LEU A 72 5.87 2.38 3.12
CA LEU A 72 6.71 1.21 3.28
C LEU A 72 7.20 1.10 4.72
N HIS A 73 7.11 -0.10 5.27
CA HIS A 73 7.69 -0.44 6.57
C HIS A 73 8.29 -1.84 6.53
N THR A 74 9.62 -1.87 6.35
CA THR A 74 10.43 -3.09 6.38
C THR A 74 11.55 -2.86 7.40
N PRO A 75 11.52 -3.47 8.60
CA PRO A 75 12.65 -3.42 9.52
C PRO A 75 13.94 -3.93 8.84
N PRO A 76 15.13 -3.43 9.23
CA PRO A 76 15.39 -2.42 10.25
C PRO A 76 15.22 -0.97 9.76
N PHE A 77 14.74 -0.76 8.53
CA PHE A 77 14.61 0.60 7.99
C PHE A 77 13.49 1.38 8.69
N LYS A 78 13.69 2.70 8.79
CA LYS A 78 12.63 3.61 9.25
C LYS A 78 11.42 3.53 8.30
N PRO A 79 10.19 3.67 8.82
CA PRO A 79 9.00 3.84 7.99
C PRO A 79 9.20 4.95 6.96
N LEU A 80 8.78 4.71 5.73
CA LEU A 80 8.96 5.61 4.60
C LEU A 80 7.60 5.89 3.96
N ILE A 81 7.26 7.17 3.79
CA ILE A 81 6.18 7.60 2.90
C ILE A 81 6.81 8.33 1.72
N ILE A 82 6.41 7.94 0.53
CA ILE A 82 6.77 8.63 -0.71
C ILE A 82 5.53 9.33 -1.27
N ILE A 83 5.70 10.60 -1.57
CA ILE A 83 4.66 11.50 -2.04
C ILE A 83 4.94 11.84 -3.51
N ASP A 84 3.90 11.92 -4.33
CA ASP A 84 4.00 12.52 -5.66
C ASP A 84 4.02 14.05 -5.54
N GLY A 85 5.02 14.72 -6.10
CA GLY A 85 5.18 16.17 -6.00
C GLY A 85 3.98 16.96 -6.51
N ARG A 86 3.16 16.38 -7.40
CA ARG A 86 1.91 17.00 -7.87
C ARG A 86 0.87 17.15 -6.76
N PHE A 87 0.94 16.35 -5.69
CA PHE A 87 0.11 16.56 -4.50
C PHE A 87 0.54 17.77 -3.69
N LEU A 88 1.84 18.10 -3.70
CA LEU A 88 2.38 19.28 -3.03
C LEU A 88 2.05 20.57 -3.81
N ALA A 89 1.99 20.49 -5.15
CA ALA A 89 1.55 21.58 -6.01
C ALA A 89 0.01 21.73 -6.11
N GLY A 90 -0.76 20.80 -5.53
CA GLY A 90 -2.22 20.74 -5.63
C GLY A 90 -2.96 21.28 -4.40
N LYS A 91 -4.27 20.97 -4.32
CA LYS A 91 -5.10 21.26 -3.13
C LYS A 91 -4.57 20.47 -1.92
N ILE A 92 -4.03 21.18 -0.92
CA ILE A 92 -3.45 20.60 0.31
C ILE A 92 -4.38 19.57 0.98
N ASP A 93 -5.69 19.80 0.94
CA ASP A 93 -6.68 18.87 1.51
C ASP A 93 -6.68 17.49 0.85
N VAL A 94 -6.42 17.42 -0.46
CA VAL A 94 -6.27 16.14 -1.18
C VAL A 94 -5.04 15.42 -0.66
N ALA A 95 -3.91 16.11 -0.53
CA ALA A 95 -2.68 15.53 0.01
C ALA A 95 -2.86 15.04 1.45
N LYS A 96 -3.59 15.77 2.30
CA LYS A 96 -3.91 15.35 3.68
C LYS A 96 -4.68 14.02 3.70
N VAL A 97 -5.67 13.83 2.82
CA VAL A 97 -6.44 12.56 2.75
C VAL A 97 -5.56 11.38 2.36
N PHE A 98 -4.72 11.53 1.34
CA PHE A 98 -3.80 10.45 0.94
C PHE A 98 -2.75 10.16 2.02
N LEU A 99 -2.16 11.19 2.63
CA LEU A 99 -1.22 10.99 3.73
C LEU A 99 -1.90 10.28 4.91
N ALA A 100 -3.15 10.62 5.23
CA ALA A 100 -3.89 9.93 6.28
C ALA A 100 -4.06 8.44 5.96
N HIS A 101 -4.34 8.09 4.71
CA HIS A 101 -4.41 6.71 4.23
C HIS A 101 -3.07 5.97 4.38
N GLU A 102 -1.98 6.56 3.88
CA GLU A 102 -0.63 5.98 3.96
C GLU A 102 -0.16 5.82 5.42
N ILE A 103 -0.45 6.80 6.29
CA ILE A 103 -0.20 6.71 7.73
C ILE A 103 -1.01 5.58 8.36
N GLY A 104 -2.24 5.35 7.89
CA GLY A 104 -3.08 4.22 8.28
C GLY A 104 -2.38 2.88 8.02
N HIS A 105 -1.76 2.72 6.85
CA HIS A 105 -0.95 1.52 6.55
C HIS A 105 0.21 1.34 7.52
N LEU A 106 0.93 2.42 7.85
CA LEU A 106 2.05 2.36 8.79
C LEU A 106 1.61 2.02 10.21
N ARG A 107 0.57 2.69 10.74
CA ARG A 107 0.04 2.46 12.10
C ARG A 107 -0.47 1.05 12.27
N ARG A 108 -1.12 0.50 11.25
CA ARG A 108 -1.65 -0.86 11.26
C ARG A 108 -0.61 -1.93 10.96
N ARG A 109 0.58 -1.53 10.50
CA ARG A 109 1.63 -2.40 9.98
C ARG A 109 1.07 -3.30 8.86
N SER A 110 0.31 -2.73 7.93
CA SER A 110 -0.37 -3.48 6.87
C SER A 110 0.58 -4.35 6.06
N GLN A 111 1.76 -3.81 5.68
CA GLN A 111 2.78 -4.57 4.97
C GLN A 111 3.27 -5.80 5.76
N PHE A 112 3.45 -5.67 7.08
CA PHE A 112 3.82 -6.79 7.95
C PHE A 112 2.71 -7.85 8.03
N ARG A 113 1.44 -7.45 8.09
CA ARG A 113 0.30 -8.39 8.08
C ARG A 113 0.23 -9.19 6.77
N VAL A 114 0.42 -8.52 5.63
CA VAL A 114 0.49 -9.17 4.32
C VAL A 114 1.70 -10.12 4.26
N PHE A 115 2.85 -9.69 4.77
CA PHE A 115 4.07 -10.50 4.84
C PHE A 115 3.88 -11.76 5.69
N VAL A 116 3.33 -11.65 6.90
CA VAL A 116 3.03 -12.82 7.76
C VAL A 116 2.03 -13.77 7.09
N THR A 117 1.00 -13.22 6.43
CA THR A 117 0.04 -14.04 5.67
C THR A 117 0.73 -14.79 4.55
N ALA A 118 1.65 -14.13 3.83
CA ALA A 118 2.43 -14.76 2.77
C ALA A 118 3.38 -15.85 3.30
N ILE A 119 3.99 -15.68 4.48
CA ILE A 119 4.79 -16.73 5.13
C ILE A 119 3.92 -17.96 5.42
N ILE A 120 2.74 -17.76 6.02
CA ILE A 120 1.83 -18.86 6.36
C ILE A 120 1.37 -19.58 5.09
N ALA A 121 0.99 -18.83 4.06
CA ALA A 121 0.60 -19.35 2.74
C ALA A 121 1.72 -20.19 2.11
N LEU A 122 2.95 -19.68 2.12
CA LEU A 122 4.13 -20.33 1.56
C LEU A 122 4.45 -21.63 2.30
N ALA A 123 4.50 -21.58 3.64
CA ALA A 123 4.73 -22.75 4.47
C ALA A 123 3.68 -23.84 4.18
N LEU A 124 2.41 -23.47 4.03
CA LEU A 124 1.35 -24.42 3.70
C LEU A 124 1.59 -25.10 2.34
N VAL A 125 1.97 -24.34 1.31
CA VAL A 125 2.29 -24.87 -0.03
C VAL A 125 3.45 -25.87 0.03
N PHE A 126 4.53 -25.54 0.74
CA PHE A 126 5.68 -26.44 0.90
C PHE A 126 5.34 -27.69 1.71
N ILE A 127 4.59 -27.55 2.80
CA ILE A 127 4.15 -28.70 3.62
C ILE A 127 3.30 -29.65 2.77
N VAL A 128 2.37 -29.14 1.97
CA VAL A 128 1.56 -29.97 1.07
C VAL A 128 2.42 -30.58 -0.04
N GLY A 129 3.36 -29.82 -0.61
CA GLY A 129 4.27 -30.28 -1.66
C GLY A 129 5.15 -31.44 -1.20
N TYR A 130 5.58 -31.44 0.07
CA TYR A 130 6.31 -32.55 0.66
C TYR A 130 5.57 -33.90 0.57
N PHE A 131 4.24 -33.88 0.56
CA PHE A 131 3.42 -35.09 0.42
C PHE A 131 2.90 -35.29 -1.01
N ASN A 132 2.61 -34.21 -1.75
CA ASN A 132 2.05 -34.26 -3.09
C ASN A 132 2.24 -32.95 -3.87
N ASP A 133 3.10 -32.98 -4.90
CA ASP A 133 3.39 -31.81 -5.75
C ASP A 133 2.17 -31.31 -6.53
N LEU A 134 1.33 -32.21 -7.05
CA LEU A 134 0.15 -31.84 -7.82
C LEU A 134 -0.87 -31.09 -6.94
N LEU A 135 -1.05 -31.56 -5.70
CA LEU A 135 -1.94 -30.93 -4.73
C LEU A 135 -1.38 -29.57 -4.28
N SER A 136 -0.07 -29.45 -4.12
CA SER A 136 0.60 -28.19 -3.81
C SER A 136 0.41 -27.15 -4.92
N LEU A 137 0.57 -27.58 -6.18
CA LEU A 137 0.33 -26.73 -7.35
C LEU A 137 -1.13 -26.28 -7.42
N ALA A 138 -2.08 -27.18 -7.16
CA ALA A 138 -3.51 -26.86 -7.12
C ALA A 138 -3.88 -25.93 -5.94
N LEU A 139 -3.14 -25.98 -4.84
CA LEU A 139 -3.35 -25.14 -3.65
C LEU A 139 -2.82 -23.70 -3.85
N PHE A 140 -1.79 -23.53 -4.69
CA PHE A 140 -1.14 -22.24 -4.90
C PHE A 140 -2.12 -21.08 -5.26
N PRO A 141 -3.08 -21.24 -6.19
CA PRO A 141 -4.09 -20.21 -6.49
C PRO A 141 -5.00 -19.84 -5.30
N VAL A 142 -5.27 -20.80 -4.40
CA VAL A 142 -6.13 -20.56 -3.23
C VAL A 142 -5.39 -19.70 -2.22
N VAL A 143 -4.14 -20.05 -1.91
CA VAL A 143 -3.36 -19.31 -0.90
C VAL A 143 -2.97 -17.92 -1.39
N ILE A 144 -2.68 -17.75 -2.69
CA ILE A 144 -2.38 -16.41 -3.24
C ILE A 144 -3.63 -15.53 -3.23
N SER A 145 -4.83 -16.10 -3.47
CA SER A 145 -6.10 -15.39 -3.34
C SER A 145 -6.34 -14.92 -1.89
N ALA A 146 -5.96 -15.71 -0.89
CA ALA A 146 -6.03 -15.31 0.51
C ALA A 146 -5.09 -14.13 0.82
N VAL A 147 -3.85 -14.15 0.30
CA VAL A 147 -2.90 -13.02 0.43
C VAL A 147 -3.48 -11.76 -0.20
N PHE A 148 -4.05 -11.86 -1.40
CA PHE A 148 -4.71 -10.74 -2.09
C PHE A 148 -5.93 -10.21 -1.34
N PHE A 149 -6.72 -11.09 -0.72
CA PHE A 149 -7.83 -10.68 0.13
C PHE A 149 -7.36 -9.87 1.34
N ILE A 150 -6.29 -10.32 2.02
CA ILE A 150 -5.71 -9.58 3.14
C ILE A 150 -5.16 -8.22 2.69
N TYR A 151 -4.46 -8.18 1.54
CA TYR A 151 -3.99 -6.92 0.95
C TYR A 151 -5.15 -5.94 0.72
N ARG A 152 -6.22 -6.39 0.05
CA ARG A 152 -7.40 -5.57 -0.22
C ARG A 152 -8.12 -5.12 1.06
N ARG A 153 -8.18 -5.97 2.08
CA ARG A 153 -8.73 -5.62 3.39
C ARG A 153 -7.94 -4.47 4.02
N GLU A 154 -6.62 -4.53 3.96
CA GLU A 154 -5.77 -3.50 4.56
C GLU A 154 -5.90 -2.14 3.85
N GLU A 155 -6.19 -2.09 2.54
CA GLU A 155 -6.57 -0.85 1.85
C GLU A 155 -7.84 -0.21 2.45
N PHE A 156 -8.90 -1.01 2.67
CA PHE A 156 -10.12 -0.48 3.29
C PHE A 156 -9.95 -0.09 4.76
N GLU A 157 -9.03 -0.72 5.47
CA GLU A 157 -8.75 -0.35 6.85
C GLU A 157 -7.91 0.93 6.95
N ALA A 158 -7.05 1.18 5.97
CA ALA A 158 -6.37 2.47 5.81
C ALA A 158 -7.36 3.59 5.42
N ASP A 159 -8.36 3.30 4.58
CA ASP A 159 -9.47 4.23 4.30
C ASP A 159 -10.21 4.64 5.58
N LYS A 160 -10.56 3.66 6.41
CA LYS A 160 -11.22 3.92 7.71
C LYS A 160 -10.35 4.75 8.64
N TYR A 161 -9.04 4.54 8.61
CA TYR A 161 -8.11 5.35 9.39
C TYR A 161 -8.09 6.81 8.91
N ALA A 162 -8.09 7.04 7.60
CA ALA A 162 -8.22 8.38 7.03
C ALA A 162 -9.52 9.06 7.45
N VAL A 163 -10.65 8.32 7.43
CA VAL A 163 -11.95 8.82 7.90
C VAL A 163 -11.93 9.17 9.38
N LYS A 164 -11.26 8.36 10.23
CA LYS A 164 -11.11 8.66 11.66
C LYS A 164 -10.36 9.97 11.90
N LEU A 165 -9.38 10.30 11.06
CA LEU A 165 -8.57 11.52 11.21
C LEU A 165 -9.20 12.78 10.62
N LEU A 166 -9.88 12.66 9.48
CA LEU A 166 -10.27 13.81 8.65
C LEU A 166 -11.79 13.97 8.48
N GLY A 167 -12.58 13.00 8.96
CA GLY A 167 -14.02 12.95 8.74
C GLY A 167 -14.38 12.23 7.43
N ARG A 168 -15.53 11.56 7.44
CA ARG A 168 -15.98 10.72 6.33
C ARG A 168 -16.21 11.52 5.04
N ASP A 169 -16.93 12.63 5.16
CA ASP A 169 -17.40 13.38 4.01
C ASP A 169 -16.21 13.99 3.24
N LYS A 170 -15.22 14.53 3.96
CA LYS A 170 -13.96 15.03 3.38
C LYS A 170 -13.20 13.97 2.59
N VAL A 171 -13.12 12.74 3.11
CA VAL A 171 -12.43 11.63 2.41
C VAL A 171 -13.20 11.23 1.15
N ILE A 172 -14.52 11.10 1.24
CA ILE A 172 -15.38 10.75 0.10
C ILE A 172 -15.31 11.82 -0.99
N ASP A 173 -15.35 13.10 -0.63
CA ASP A 173 -15.28 14.21 -1.60
C ASP A 173 -13.95 14.21 -2.36
N VAL A 174 -12.83 13.97 -1.66
CA VAL A 174 -11.53 13.82 -2.31
C VAL A 174 -11.52 12.62 -3.26
N TYR A 175 -12.09 11.48 -2.87
CA TYR A 175 -12.18 10.30 -3.74
C TYR A 175 -13.02 10.55 -4.99
N ARG A 176 -14.17 11.21 -4.87
CA ARG A 176 -15.00 11.61 -6.02
C ARG A 176 -14.22 12.52 -6.97
N TYR A 177 -13.55 13.54 -6.43
CA TYR A 177 -12.71 14.45 -7.21
C TYR A 177 -11.61 13.71 -8.01
N ILE A 178 -10.96 12.70 -7.41
CA ILE A 178 -9.95 11.90 -8.11
C ILE A 178 -10.59 10.99 -9.15
N GLU A 179 -11.74 10.38 -8.84
CA GLU A 179 -12.45 9.49 -9.76
C GLU A 179 -12.83 10.23 -11.06
N GLU A 180 -13.41 11.42 -10.94
CA GLU A 180 -13.77 12.28 -12.08
C GLU A 180 -12.55 12.60 -12.95
N ARG A 181 -11.47 13.07 -12.33
CA ARG A 181 -10.24 13.46 -13.02
C ARG A 181 -9.48 12.29 -13.66
N THR A 182 -9.69 11.08 -13.13
CA THR A 182 -9.10 9.85 -13.69
C THR A 182 -9.92 9.32 -14.87
N ARG A 183 -11.26 9.50 -14.87
CA ARG A 183 -12.14 9.11 -16.00
C ARG A 183 -11.89 9.93 -17.27
N GLU A 184 -11.55 11.21 -17.12
CA GLU A 184 -11.26 12.12 -18.23
C GLU A 184 -9.96 11.75 -18.98
N LYS A 185 -9.01 11.08 -18.33
CA LYS A 185 -7.76 10.63 -18.94
C LYS A 185 -7.91 9.22 -19.48
N LYS A 186 -8.04 9.06 -20.81
CA LYS A 186 -7.81 7.78 -21.50
C LYS A 186 -6.33 7.38 -21.32
N SER A 187 -6.00 6.68 -20.25
CA SER A 187 -4.64 6.20 -20.01
C SER A 187 -4.42 4.90 -20.79
N GLY A 188 -3.52 4.92 -21.78
CA GLY A 188 -2.94 3.70 -22.35
C GLY A 188 -2.18 2.87 -21.30
N ILE A 189 -1.71 1.68 -21.70
CA ILE A 189 -0.96 0.79 -20.81
C ILE A 189 0.32 1.51 -20.31
N PRO A 190 0.57 1.57 -18.98
CA PRO A 190 1.76 2.22 -18.46
C PRO A 190 3.05 1.54 -18.93
N ARG A 191 4.06 2.34 -19.32
CA ARG A 191 5.39 1.82 -19.69
C ARG A 191 6.28 1.49 -18.50
N ASN A 192 6.08 2.18 -17.38
CA ASN A 192 6.85 1.99 -16.16
C ASN A 192 6.33 0.76 -15.38
N ILE A 193 7.24 -0.14 -14.97
CA ILE A 193 6.89 -1.42 -14.35
C ILE A 193 6.07 -1.28 -13.06
N ILE A 194 6.34 -0.28 -12.22
CA ILE A 194 5.59 -0.06 -10.98
C ILE A 194 4.13 0.28 -11.30
N HIS A 195 3.94 1.15 -12.28
CA HIS A 195 2.60 1.55 -12.74
C HIS A 195 1.87 0.44 -13.47
N LEU A 196 2.60 -0.37 -14.25
CA LEU A 196 2.05 -1.56 -14.89
C LEU A 196 1.55 -2.56 -13.83
N THR A 197 2.33 -2.80 -12.78
CA THR A 197 1.91 -3.65 -11.66
C THR A 197 0.64 -3.12 -11.01
N ILE A 198 0.58 -1.82 -10.67
CA ILE A 198 -0.63 -1.20 -10.09
C ILE A 198 -1.82 -1.34 -11.04
N TYR A 199 -1.62 -1.11 -12.34
CA TYR A 199 -2.66 -1.26 -13.36
C TYR A 199 -3.21 -2.69 -13.41
N VAL A 200 -2.32 -3.70 -13.44
CA VAL A 200 -2.71 -5.11 -13.41
C VAL A 200 -3.46 -5.43 -12.13
N LEU A 201 -2.93 -5.07 -10.95
CA LEU A 201 -3.57 -5.31 -9.65
C LEU A 201 -4.97 -4.69 -9.55
N ARG A 202 -5.18 -3.51 -10.16
CA ARG A 202 -6.51 -2.88 -10.28
C ARG A 202 -7.43 -3.68 -11.20
N LYS A 203 -6.93 -4.13 -12.36
CA LYS A 203 -7.72 -4.91 -13.33
C LYS A 203 -8.18 -6.25 -12.78
N ILE A 204 -7.35 -6.92 -11.99
CA ILE A 204 -7.70 -8.19 -11.33
C ILE A 204 -8.44 -7.99 -10.00
N GLY A 205 -8.76 -6.75 -9.61
CA GLY A 205 -9.56 -6.43 -8.43
C GLY A 205 -8.86 -6.62 -7.07
N VAL A 206 -7.53 -6.78 -7.06
CA VAL A 206 -6.70 -6.85 -5.85
C VAL A 206 -6.57 -5.46 -5.23
N TYR A 207 -6.24 -4.46 -6.06
CA TYR A 207 -6.29 -3.06 -5.65
C TYR A 207 -7.72 -2.53 -5.86
N PRO A 208 -8.45 -2.14 -4.79
CA PRO A 208 -9.85 -1.74 -4.92
C PRO A 208 -9.97 -0.45 -5.74
N SER A 209 -10.99 -0.38 -6.61
CA SER A 209 -11.29 0.85 -7.35
C SER A 209 -11.78 1.95 -6.42
N ILE A 210 -11.61 3.21 -6.83
CA ILE A 210 -12.08 4.37 -6.06
C ILE A 210 -13.59 4.26 -5.78
N LYS A 211 -14.38 3.87 -6.79
CA LYS A 211 -15.81 3.58 -6.63
C LYS A 211 -16.10 2.58 -5.51
N ASN A 212 -15.35 1.47 -5.46
CA ASN A 212 -15.51 0.45 -4.43
C ASN A 212 -15.14 0.98 -3.03
N ARG A 213 -14.08 1.78 -2.94
CA ARG A 213 -13.67 2.45 -1.69
C ARG A 213 -14.76 3.42 -1.19
N ILE A 214 -15.34 4.23 -2.08
CA ILE A 214 -16.46 5.13 -1.76
C ILE A 214 -17.66 4.34 -1.26
N GLU A 215 -18.05 3.26 -1.93
CA GLU A 215 -19.17 2.41 -1.52
C GLU A 215 -18.96 1.83 -0.11
N LYS A 216 -17.78 1.25 0.14
CA LYS A 216 -17.39 0.73 1.46
C LYS A 216 -17.41 1.79 2.55
N LEU A 217 -16.92 3.00 2.25
CA LEU A 217 -16.90 4.12 3.20
C LEU A 217 -18.28 4.75 3.44
N SER A 218 -19.15 4.75 2.42
CA SER A 218 -20.52 5.27 2.55
C SER A 218 -21.33 4.46 3.57
N ASN A 219 -21.09 3.14 3.60
CA ASN A 219 -21.70 2.22 4.57
C ASN A 219 -20.96 2.17 5.91
N TYR A 220 -19.85 2.90 6.08
CA TYR A 220 -19.08 2.93 7.31
C TYR A 220 -19.63 3.99 8.28
N SER A 221 -20.03 3.55 9.47
CA SER A 221 -20.37 4.41 10.60
C SER A 221 -19.21 4.49 11.58
N SER A 222 -18.73 5.70 11.87
CA SER A 222 -17.65 5.93 12.83
C SER A 222 -18.05 5.69 14.30
N LYS A 223 -19.35 5.48 14.58
CA LYS A 223 -19.89 5.38 15.95
C LYS A 223 -19.53 4.11 16.72
N THR A 224 -18.83 3.13 16.14
CA THR A 224 -18.58 1.82 16.77
C THR A 224 -17.12 1.52 17.11
N SER A 225 -16.23 2.51 17.15
CA SER A 225 -14.86 2.33 17.64
C SER A 225 -14.70 3.00 19.01
N LYS A 226 -15.26 2.38 20.06
CA LYS A 226 -14.79 2.58 21.43
C LYS A 226 -13.81 1.46 21.78
#